data_AF-A0A841ZVQ2-F1
#
_entry.id   AF-A0A841ZVQ2-F1
#
_cell.length_a   1.000
_cell.length_b   1.000
_cell.length_c   1.000
_cell.angle_alpha   90.00
_cell.angle_beta   90.00
_cell.angle_gamma   90.00
#
_symmetry.space_group_name_H-M   'P 1'
#
loop_
_entity.id
_entity.type
_entity.pdbx_description
1 polymer ?
#
loop_
_entity_poly.entity_id
_entity_poly.type
_entity_poly.pdbx_seq_one_letter_code
_entity_poly.pdbx_strand_id
1 'polypeptide(L)'
;MDELKTEAQALYAANILIYDAAMKLLDIKASSREDVIKAAKLMQGHAAKLTNIDADLCEIELADFQREFNVPIFGQRSGEK
;
A
#
# COMPACT_ATOMS: atom_id res chain seq x y z
N MET A 1 -11.87 4.74 -17.30
CA MET A 1 -11.95 3.89 -16.11
C MET A 1 -10.65 3.12 -16.10
N ASP A 2 -9.74 3.47 -15.17
CA ASP A 2 -8.56 2.65 -14.96
C ASP A 2 -9.04 1.23 -14.65
N GLU A 3 -8.43 0.24 -15.30
CA GLU A 3 -8.73 -1.17 -15.08
C GLU A 3 -8.66 -1.43 -13.58
N LEU A 4 -9.76 -1.91 -12.99
CA LEU A 4 -9.78 -2.35 -11.60
C LEU A 4 -8.65 -3.37 -11.44
N LYS A 5 -7.60 -2.96 -10.71
CA LYS A 5 -6.60 -3.91 -10.23
C LYS A 5 -7.35 -4.94 -9.39
N THR A 6 -7.11 -6.21 -9.66
CA THR A 6 -7.69 -7.29 -8.84
C THR A 6 -7.04 -7.29 -7.45
N GLU A 7 -7.76 -7.78 -6.44
CA GLU A 7 -7.22 -7.98 -5.08
C GLU A 7 -5.88 -8.74 -5.11
N ALA A 8 -5.82 -9.80 -5.92
CA ALA A 8 -4.62 -10.60 -6.12
C ALA A 8 -3.42 -9.78 -6.64
N GLN A 9 -3.65 -8.82 -7.55
CA GLN A 9 -2.59 -7.94 -8.07
C GLN A 9 -2.10 -6.96 -7.00
N ALA A 10 -3.01 -6.41 -6.19
CA ALA A 10 -2.67 -5.51 -5.09
C ALA A 10 -1.82 -6.23 -4.01
N LEU A 11 -2.26 -7.42 -3.59
CA LEU A 11 -1.53 -8.25 -2.63
C LEU A 11 -0.17 -8.71 -3.17
N TYR A 12 -0.08 -9.06 -4.45
CA TYR A 12 1.18 -9.39 -5.10
C TYR A 12 2.16 -8.21 -5.09
N ALA A 13 1.68 -7.00 -5.40
CA ALA A 13 2.49 -5.78 -5.34
C ALA A 13 2.97 -5.48 -3.91
N ALA A 14 2.12 -5.68 -2.89
CA ALA A 14 2.50 -5.52 -1.49
C ALA A 14 3.64 -6.49 -1.11
N ASN A 15 3.53 -7.76 -1.50
CA ASN A 15 4.56 -8.76 -1.23
C ASN A 15 5.90 -8.42 -1.89
N ILE A 16 5.90 -7.91 -3.13
CA ILE A 16 7.12 -7.44 -3.79
C ILE A 16 7.78 -6.31 -3.00
N LEU A 17 6.99 -5.32 -2.54
CA LEU A 17 7.52 -4.20 -1.78
C LEU A 17 8.08 -4.61 -0.42
N ILE A 18 7.41 -5.53 0.27
CA ILE A 18 7.88 -6.07 1.56
C ILE A 18 9.20 -6.82 1.36
N TYR A 19 9.29 -7.65 0.33
CA TYR A 19 10.50 -8.39 0.01
C TYR A 19 11.67 -7.46 -0.35
N ASP A 20 11.45 -6.46 -1.21
CA ASP A 20 12.45 -5.46 -1.58
C ASP A 20 12.95 -4.66 -0.36
N ALA A 21 12.03 -4.25 0.52
CA ALA A 21 12.38 -3.56 1.77
C ALA A 21 13.25 -4.46 2.66
N ALA A 22 12.88 -5.73 2.84
CA ALA A 22 13.61 -6.67 3.67
C ALA A 22 15.04 -6.90 3.14
N MET A 23 15.19 -7.14 1.84
CA MET A 23 16.51 -7.32 1.20
C MET A 23 17.41 -6.11 1.42
N LYS A 24 16.89 -4.90 1.17
CA LYS A 24 17.65 -3.66 1.36
C LYS A 24 17.99 -3.35 2.82
N LEU A 25 17.14 -3.77 3.77
CA LEU A 25 17.40 -3.62 5.19
C LEU A 25 18.50 -4.56 5.68
N LEU A 26 18.54 -5.80 5.18
CA LEU A 26 19.58 -6.78 5.51
C LEU A 26 20.99 -6.29 5.10
N ASP A 27 21.07 -5.51 4.03
CA ASP A 27 22.32 -4.90 3.57
C ASP A 27 22.84 -3.76 4.49
N ILE A 28 21.99 -3.22 5.38
CA ILE A 28 22.39 -2.15 6.29
C ILE A 28 22.92 -2.75 7.59
N LYS A 29 24.26 -2.79 7.72
CA LYS A 29 24.95 -3.17 8.96
C LYS A 29 25.09 -1.95 9.86
N ALA A 30 24.16 -1.77 10.80
CA ALA A 30 24.15 -0.61 11.68
C ALA A 30 25.40 -0.56 12.58
N SER A 31 26.25 0.44 12.35
CA SER A 31 27.45 0.72 13.14
C SER A 31 27.53 2.18 13.59
N SER A 32 26.67 3.02 13.02
CA SER A 32 26.61 4.46 13.27
C SER A 32 25.15 4.96 13.34
N ARG A 33 24.97 6.18 13.85
CA ARG A 33 23.68 6.89 13.80
C ARG A 33 23.17 7.07 12.36
N GLU A 34 24.09 7.25 11.41
CA GLU A 34 23.73 7.45 10.00
C GLU A 34 23.09 6.21 9.39
N ASP A 35 23.58 5.02 9.72
CA ASP A 35 23.00 3.75 9.30
C ASP A 35 21.56 3.57 9.81
N VAL A 36 21.32 3.94 11.07
CA VAL A 36 19.97 3.91 11.67
C VAL A 36 19.03 4.86 10.93
N ILE A 37 19.48 6.09 10.61
CA ILE A 37 18.68 7.05 9.85
C ILE A 37 18.39 6.52 8.44
N LYS A 38 19.37 5.89 7.79
CA LYS A 38 19.21 5.29 6.46
C LYS A 38 18.16 4.18 6.47
N ALA A 39 18.21 3.28 7.45
CA ALA A 39 17.21 2.22 7.61
C ALA A 39 15.80 2.80 7.86
N ALA A 40 15.68 3.79 8.75
CA ALA A 40 14.40 4.44 9.05
C ALA A 40 13.77 5.10 7.82
N LYS A 41 14.56 5.84 7.02
CA LYS A 41 14.09 6.46 5.77
C LYS A 41 13.64 5.41 4.74
N LEU A 42 14.38 4.31 4.62
CA LEU A 42 14.01 3.21 3.74
C LEU A 42 12.66 2.61 4.14
N MET A 43 12.46 2.32 5.42
CA MET A 43 11.20 1.79 5.95
C MET A 43 10.05 2.78 5.71
N GLN A 44 10.24 4.06 5.99
CA GLN A 44 9.23 5.09 5.79
C GLN A 44 8.80 5.20 4.32
N GLY A 45 9.75 5.14 3.38
CA GLY A 45 9.45 5.18 1.95
C GLY A 45 8.64 3.98 1.46
N HIS A 46 8.87 2.78 2.00
CA HIS A 46 8.09 1.59 1.65
C HIS A 46 6.73 1.58 2.34
N ALA A 47 6.65 2.02 3.60
CA ALA A 47 5.38 2.15 4.33
C ALA A 47 4.40 3.05 3.59
N ALA A 48 4.86 4.21 3.07
CA ALA A 48 4.01 5.11 2.29
C ALA A 48 3.45 4.45 1.02
N LYS A 49 4.22 3.59 0.34
CA LYS A 49 3.75 2.84 -0.83
C LYS A 49 2.74 1.76 -0.44
N LEU A 50 2.94 1.08 0.69
CA LEU A 50 2.00 0.08 1.20
C LEU A 50 0.66 0.72 1.59
N THR A 51 0.66 1.94 2.14
CA THR A 51 -0.58 2.69 2.42
C THR A 51 -1.39 2.96 1.15
N ASN A 52 -0.76 3.22 0.00
CA ASN A 52 -1.48 3.39 -1.25
C ASN A 52 -2.09 2.07 -1.74
N ILE A 53 -1.41 0.94 -1.51
CA ILE A 53 -1.95 -0.39 -1.86
C ILE A 53 -3.13 -0.75 -0.95
N ASP A 54 -3.05 -0.40 0.33
CA ASP A 54 -4.17 -0.54 1.29
C ASP A 54 -5.41 0.23 0.84
N ALA A 55 -5.22 1.49 0.38
CA ALA A 55 -6.31 2.26 -0.20
C ALA A 55 -6.91 1.60 -1.46
N ASP A 56 -6.07 1.08 -2.36
CA ASP A 56 -6.53 0.31 -3.54
C ASP A 56 -7.35 -0.93 -3.11
N LEU A 57 -6.93 -1.64 -2.06
CA LEU A 57 -7.66 -2.80 -1.52
C LEU A 57 -9.02 -2.40 -0.95
N CYS A 58 -9.09 -1.32 -0.16
CA CYS A 58 -10.36 -0.84 0.36
C CYS A 58 -11.37 -0.49 -0.75
N GLU A 59 -10.91 0.10 -1.86
CA GLU A 59 -11.77 0.39 -3.01
C GLU A 59 -12.28 -0.90 -3.71
N ILE A 60 -11.43 -1.93 -3.80
CA ILE A 60 -11.82 -3.25 -4.32
C ILE A 60 -12.88 -3.91 -3.43
N GLU A 61 -12.63 -3.97 -2.12
CA GLU A 61 -13.57 -4.52 -1.13
C GLU A 61 -14.91 -3.79 -1.17
N LEU A 62 -14.88 -2.47 -1.31
CA LEU A 62 -16.07 -1.64 -1.43
C LEU A 62 -16.86 -1.94 -2.71
N ALA A 63 -16.17 -2.11 -3.84
CA ALA A 63 -16.78 -2.46 -5.11
C ALA A 63 -17.39 -3.87 -5.10
N ASP A 64 -16.75 -4.83 -4.43
CA ASP A 64 -17.27 -6.19 -4.28
C ASP A 64 -18.50 -6.20 -3.36
N PHE A 65 -18.49 -5.43 -2.27
CA PHE A 65 -19.64 -5.23 -1.41
C PHE A 65 -20.84 -4.62 -2.17
N GLN A 66 -20.63 -3.61 -3.01
CA GLN A 66 -21.68 -3.05 -3.87
C GLN A 66 -22.33 -4.12 -4.75
N ARG A 67 -21.50 -4.97 -5.36
CA ARG A 67 -21.95 -6.02 -6.28
C ARG A 67 -22.75 -7.10 -5.56
N GLU A 68 -22.32 -7.50 -4.37
CA GLU A 68 -22.98 -8.53 -3.57
C GLU A 68 -24.34 -8.07 -3.03
N PHE A 69 -24.41 -6.84 -2.52
CA PHE A 69 -25.59 -6.33 -1.79
C PHE A 69 -26.49 -5.41 -2.62
N ASN A 70 -26.13 -5.13 -3.88
CA ASN A 70 -26.85 -4.24 -4.81
C ASN A 70 -27.23 -2.88 -4.19
N VAL A 71 -26.29 -2.29 -3.44
CA VAL A 71 -26.47 -1.04 -2.70
C VAL A 71 -25.74 0.11 -3.39
N PRO A 72 -26.40 1.26 -3.61
CA PRO A 72 -25.75 2.46 -4.12
C PRO A 72 -24.92 3.14 -3.02
N ILE A 73 -23.69 3.54 -3.35
CA ILE A 73 -22.86 4.35 -2.45
C ILE A 73 -23.11 5.83 -2.68
N PHE A 74 -23.51 6.53 -1.63
CA PHE A 74 -23.41 8.00 -1.58
C PHE A 74 -21.98 8.35 -1.20
N GLY A 75 -21.11 8.50 -2.20
CA GLY A 75 -19.73 8.89 -1.96
C GLY A 75 -19.72 10.30 -1.39
N GLN A 76 -19.50 10.44 -0.08
CA GLN A 76 -18.91 11.67 0.43
C GLN A 76 -17.49 11.72 -0.11
N ARG A 77 -17.29 12.41 -1.24
CA ARG A 77 -16.01 13.04 -1.53
C ARG A 77 -15.73 14.03 -0.41
N SER A 78 -15.22 13.53 0.71
CA SER A 78 -14.62 14.34 1.76
C SER A 78 -13.34 14.92 1.18
N GLY A 79 -13.42 16.08 0.52
CA GLY A 79 -12.23 16.78 0.04
C GLY A 79 -12.28 17.50 -1.31
N GLU A 80 -13.44 17.73 -1.94
CA GLU A 80 -13.50 18.75 -3.00
C GLU A 80 -13.57 20.16 -2.40
N LYS A 81 -12.40 20.66 -1.96
CA LYS A 81 -11.84 22.01 -2.19
C LYS A 81 -10.54 22.21 -1.40
#